data_AF-A0A8C2D4W8-F1
#
_entry.id   AF-A0A8C2D4W8-F1
#
_cell.length_a   1.000
_cell.length_b   1.000
_cell.length_c   1.000
_cell.angle_alpha   90.00
_cell.angle_beta   90.00
_cell.angle_gamma   90.00
#
_symmetry.space_group_name_H-M   'P 1'
#
loop_
_entity.id
_entity.type
_entity.pdbx_description
1 polymer ?
#
loop_
_entity_poly.entity_id
_entity_poly.type
_entity_poly.pdbx_seq_one_letter_code
_entity_poly.pdbx_strand_id
1 'polypeptide(L)'
;MIPLVILWSGLLLYLPPPTSPACFLGKEAECQDANFVPGSDLAGEGFDITKMQRLGTFVIDMSKWELKNNTCNLCKNPFMQNKKQKLPVSVLYWKASQKCKMSLSSSIYESSESLVSSSTSSVENNWKVGLGIGNMVRRMSVMLAGTNSRLAEYSMAKTKKDKFSFIKQSTSCGYYGYRISSRSPLHHELSYELTTLPETYDNETKESYLSLIEKFGTHYTVHVKLGGTVQSVTSVKECMATLQDLSMDEVKTCLDVEASASVKGRISIDTSYRHCKESKDKKLSKHSFSNSFTDRLTEITGGHAQDTALLFSASNDPGAFNQWLSTVPEKPEIISFSLKPLHMLLPVKDPKYEQLRRAIRDYILQRALWKKCSTPCKAGIATNPKEPCVCTCHNNPGVKANCCPAQLGLAQISVTVMKATGLWGDYFSQTDGYVKVLRNHKFFLGETSVIWNQNSPTWNWNFDLGSFVLSQFGGLRLEVWDRDNKWDDDLLGACNIQLKAGVKSDFCQLNHGLLYYKTNVTCAPSLAGPSCTQYVGSPMASHLEKVYVSRHARPIPKDELVKMGVLLDERRLLLSQTSDPKSKTQTL
;
A
#
# COMPACT_ATOMS: atom_id res chain seq x y z
N MET A 1 53.04 55.38 -17.40
CA MET A 1 51.64 54.91 -17.31
C MET A 1 51.59 53.56 -16.61
N ILE A 2 51.28 53.60 -15.33
CA ILE A 2 50.68 52.54 -14.50
C ILE A 2 49.37 53.18 -13.98
N PRO A 3 48.30 52.49 -13.57
CA PRO A 3 47.71 51.18 -13.90
C PRO A 3 46.20 51.31 -14.25
N LEU A 4 45.48 50.22 -14.61
CA LEU A 4 44.10 49.98 -14.12
C LEU A 4 43.58 48.56 -14.49
N VAL A 5 44.31 47.49 -14.12
CA VAL A 5 43.81 46.10 -14.36
C VAL A 5 43.94 45.20 -13.11
N ILE A 6 44.09 45.76 -11.90
CA ILE A 6 44.30 44.96 -10.67
C ILE A 6 43.19 45.16 -9.62
N LEU A 7 41.94 45.42 -10.02
CA LEU A 7 40.87 45.70 -9.04
C LEU A 7 39.67 44.77 -9.03
N TRP A 8 39.68 43.67 -9.79
CA TRP A 8 38.55 42.71 -9.83
C TRP A 8 38.93 41.24 -9.60
N SER A 9 40.13 40.97 -9.07
CA SER A 9 40.55 39.64 -8.63
C SER A 9 40.84 39.53 -7.12
N GLY A 10 40.66 40.63 -6.38
CA GLY A 10 40.94 40.72 -4.93
C GLY A 10 39.72 40.71 -4.00
N LEU A 11 38.50 40.52 -4.53
CA LEU A 11 37.25 40.58 -3.73
C LEU A 11 36.38 39.31 -3.84
N LEU A 12 37.00 38.16 -4.13
CA LEU A 12 36.37 36.84 -4.02
C LEU A 12 37.05 35.94 -2.97
N LEU A 13 38.01 36.47 -2.21
CA LEU A 13 38.73 35.76 -1.14
C LEU A 13 38.24 36.12 0.30
N TYR A 14 37.13 36.85 0.42
CA TYR A 14 36.52 37.19 1.73
C TYR A 14 35.08 36.68 1.88
N LEU A 15 34.70 35.61 1.17
CA LEU A 15 33.62 34.79 1.69
C LEU A 15 34.23 33.95 2.81
N PRO A 16 33.85 34.15 4.09
CA PRO A 16 34.24 33.21 5.13
C PRO A 16 33.83 31.82 4.63
N PRO A 17 34.72 30.80 4.67
CA PRO A 17 34.32 29.44 4.36
C PRO A 17 33.06 29.16 5.17
N PRO A 18 32.00 28.56 4.58
CA PRO A 18 30.76 28.29 5.30
C PRO A 18 31.16 27.58 6.59
N THR A 19 31.01 28.28 7.71
CA THR A 19 31.54 27.85 8.99
C THR A 19 30.89 26.51 9.31
N SER A 20 31.69 25.45 9.22
CA SER A 20 31.38 24.17 9.82
C SER A 20 30.98 24.43 11.27
N PRO A 21 29.92 23.79 11.80
CA PRO A 21 29.54 24.02 13.18
C PRO A 21 30.75 23.69 14.07
N ALA A 22 31.01 24.63 14.99
CA ALA A 22 32.20 24.75 15.81
C ALA A 22 32.35 23.59 16.80
N CYS A 23 32.84 22.45 16.32
CA CYS A 23 33.34 21.37 17.15
C CYS A 23 34.81 21.61 17.47
N PHE A 24 35.20 21.45 18.73
CA PHE A 24 36.54 21.69 19.25
C PHE A 24 36.85 20.72 20.39
N LEU A 25 38.13 20.60 20.73
CA LEU A 25 38.57 19.78 21.85
C LEU A 25 38.30 20.52 23.17
N GLY A 26 37.43 19.97 24.01
CA GLY A 26 37.11 20.49 25.33
C GLY A 26 38.10 20.03 26.39
N LYS A 27 38.31 20.89 27.40
CA LYS A 27 39.06 20.52 28.61
C LYS A 27 38.19 19.70 29.56
N GLU A 28 38.80 18.98 30.49
CA GLU A 28 38.14 18.08 31.45
C GLU A 28 36.92 18.71 32.14
N ALA A 29 37.08 19.89 32.75
CA ALA A 29 35.97 20.57 33.43
C ALA A 29 34.79 20.90 32.50
N GLU A 30 35.07 21.31 31.25
CA GLU A 30 34.02 21.59 30.26
C GLU A 30 33.32 20.32 29.80
N CYS A 31 34.05 19.21 29.74
CA CYS A 31 33.52 17.92 29.31
C CYS A 31 32.63 17.25 30.37
N GLN A 32 32.94 17.42 31.64
CA GLN A 32 32.11 16.92 32.75
C GLN A 32 30.79 17.69 32.85
N ASP A 33 30.81 19.01 32.66
CA ASP A 33 29.60 19.87 32.69
C ASP A 33 28.72 19.73 31.43
N ALA A 34 29.32 19.41 30.27
CA ALA A 34 28.59 19.36 29.02
C ALA A 34 27.65 18.15 28.90
N ASN A 35 26.38 18.42 28.58
CA ASN A 35 25.42 17.40 28.15
C ASN A 35 25.73 16.87 26.75
N PHE A 36 25.25 15.67 26.43
CA PHE A 36 25.31 15.16 25.06
C PHE A 36 24.50 16.00 24.09
N VAL A 37 24.92 15.99 22.82
CA VAL A 37 24.09 16.50 21.73
C VAL A 37 22.82 15.63 21.60
N PRO A 38 21.63 16.21 21.41
CA PRO A 38 20.39 15.44 21.29
C PRO A 38 20.45 14.40 20.17
N GLY A 39 20.13 13.16 20.50
CA GLY A 39 20.10 12.02 19.57
C GLY A 39 21.48 11.56 19.05
N SER A 40 22.58 12.02 19.65
CA SER A 40 23.93 11.61 19.26
C SER A 40 24.25 10.13 19.50
N ASP A 41 23.38 9.46 20.26
CA ASP A 41 23.40 8.04 20.61
C ASP A 41 22.48 7.18 19.73
N LEU A 42 21.60 7.78 18.90
CA LEU A 42 20.60 7.02 18.13
C LEU A 42 21.18 6.17 16.98
N ALA A 43 22.35 6.52 16.46
CA ALA A 43 23.02 5.71 15.44
C ALA A 43 23.85 4.59 16.07
N GLY A 44 24.20 3.59 15.28
CA GLY A 44 24.86 2.39 15.80
C GLY A 44 23.89 1.40 16.45
N GLU A 45 22.59 1.67 16.42
CA GLU A 45 21.53 0.74 16.80
C GLU A 45 21.30 -0.33 15.72
N GLY A 46 20.96 -1.54 16.17
CA GLY A 46 20.54 -2.65 15.33
C GLY A 46 19.24 -2.38 14.56
N PHE A 47 19.15 -2.90 13.34
CA PHE A 47 18.06 -2.66 12.40
C PHE A 47 17.63 -3.94 11.67
N ASP A 48 16.33 -4.22 11.71
CA ASP A 48 15.70 -5.28 10.91
C ASP A 48 15.08 -4.68 9.65
N ILE A 49 15.71 -4.96 8.50
CA ILE A 49 15.26 -4.47 7.19
C ILE A 49 13.89 -5.01 6.78
N THR A 50 13.50 -6.21 7.26
CA THR A 50 12.23 -6.84 6.94
C THR A 50 11.08 -6.20 7.71
N LYS A 51 11.36 -5.70 8.92
CA LYS A 51 10.41 -4.95 9.75
C LYS A 51 10.45 -3.44 9.50
N MET A 52 11.51 -2.95 8.85
CA MET A 52 11.83 -1.52 8.70
C MET A 52 11.86 -0.80 10.05
N GLN A 53 12.46 -1.45 11.05
CA GLN A 53 12.43 -0.99 12.44
C GLN A 53 13.81 -1.16 13.09
N ARG A 54 14.16 -0.20 13.96
CA ARG A 54 15.28 -0.38 14.90
C ARG A 54 14.85 -1.25 16.09
N LEU A 55 15.78 -1.97 16.69
CA LEU A 55 15.47 -3.02 17.68
C LEU A 55 15.65 -2.60 19.15
N GLY A 56 16.11 -1.39 19.42
CA GLY A 56 16.44 -0.90 20.76
C GLY A 56 17.76 -1.42 21.31
N THR A 57 18.47 -2.28 20.57
CA THR A 57 19.75 -2.88 20.97
C THR A 57 20.91 -2.23 20.22
N PHE A 58 21.93 -1.80 20.94
CA PHE A 58 23.09 -1.14 20.35
C PHE A 58 24.13 -2.14 19.84
N VAL A 59 24.52 -1.96 18.58
CA VAL A 59 25.59 -2.70 17.92
C VAL A 59 26.94 -2.01 18.17
N ILE A 60 26.94 -0.69 18.14
CA ILE A 60 28.10 0.16 18.42
C ILE A 60 27.96 0.75 19.83
N ASP A 61 29.04 0.77 20.59
CA ASP A 61 29.07 1.48 21.87
C ASP A 61 29.10 3.00 21.63
N MET A 62 28.00 3.64 22.02
CA MET A 62 27.78 5.08 21.94
C MET A 62 27.94 5.78 23.30
N SER A 63 28.26 5.04 24.37
CA SER A 63 28.40 5.59 25.73
C SER A 63 29.73 6.30 25.94
N LYS A 64 30.80 5.86 25.26
CA LYS A 64 32.13 6.42 25.42
C LYS A 64 32.25 7.80 24.76
N TRP A 65 32.65 8.78 25.54
CA TRP A 65 32.85 10.17 25.09
C TRP A 65 34.24 10.74 25.43
N GLU A 66 34.90 10.15 26.43
CA GLU A 66 36.25 10.56 26.86
C GLU A 66 37.31 10.12 25.85
N LEU A 67 38.16 11.10 25.51
CA LEU A 67 39.39 10.93 24.74
C LEU A 67 40.57 10.79 25.71
N LYS A 68 41.80 10.78 25.17
CA LYS A 68 43.01 10.80 26.01
C LYS A 68 43.07 12.09 26.85
N ASN A 69 43.70 12.02 28.02
CA ASN A 69 43.91 13.15 28.94
C ASN A 69 42.61 13.81 29.42
N ASN A 70 41.54 13.03 29.63
CA ASN A 70 40.22 13.48 30.12
C ASN A 70 39.60 14.60 29.25
N THR A 71 39.96 14.65 27.96
CA THR A 71 39.38 15.59 26.99
C THR A 71 38.19 14.98 26.27
N CYS A 72 37.40 15.78 25.57
CA CYS A 72 36.26 15.31 24.77
C CYS A 72 36.02 16.20 23.55
N ASN A 73 35.24 15.71 22.58
CA ASN A 73 34.77 16.54 21.47
C ASN A 73 33.52 17.32 21.91
N LEU A 74 33.63 18.65 21.96
CA LEU A 74 32.52 19.56 22.24
C LEU A 74 32.09 20.26 20.96
N CYS A 75 30.79 20.45 20.75
CA CYS A 75 30.24 21.24 19.66
C CYS A 75 29.29 22.30 20.20
N LYS A 76 29.28 23.48 19.58
CA LYS A 76 28.25 24.50 19.85
C LYS A 76 26.99 24.16 19.06
N ASN A 77 25.86 24.00 19.74
CA ASN A 77 24.59 23.67 19.10
C ASN A 77 23.76 24.94 18.83
N PRO A 78 23.63 25.38 17.57
CA PRO A 78 22.91 26.61 17.23
C PRO A 78 21.41 26.54 17.52
N PHE A 79 20.82 25.33 17.58
CA PHE A 79 19.41 25.16 17.92
C PHE A 79 19.14 25.09 19.43
N MET A 80 20.21 25.13 20.25
CA MET A 80 20.16 25.09 21.72
C MET A 80 20.92 26.28 22.30
N GLN A 81 20.68 27.48 21.76
CA GLN A 81 21.30 28.74 22.22
C GLN A 81 22.85 28.68 22.26
N ASN A 82 23.46 27.97 21.29
CA ASN A 82 24.91 27.74 21.22
C ASN A 82 25.53 27.04 22.44
N LYS A 83 24.73 26.28 23.21
CA LYS A 83 25.22 25.46 24.32
C LYS A 83 26.33 24.53 23.84
N LYS A 84 27.42 24.43 24.63
CA LYS A 84 28.50 23.46 24.42
C LYS A 84 27.97 22.08 24.79
N GLN A 85 28.01 21.14 23.86
CA GLN A 85 27.51 19.79 24.06
C GLN A 85 28.54 18.77 23.58
N LYS A 86 28.69 17.67 24.31
CA LYS A 86 29.65 16.62 24.01
C LYS A 86 29.09 15.59 23.03
N LEU A 87 30.00 14.94 22.32
CA LEU A 87 29.70 13.85 21.38
C LEU A 87 30.36 12.55 21.83
N PRO A 88 29.73 11.39 21.56
CA PRO A 88 30.41 10.11 21.67
C PRO A 88 31.64 10.04 20.75
N VAL A 89 32.66 9.29 21.16
CA VAL A 89 33.90 9.09 20.36
C VAL A 89 33.61 8.41 19.02
N SER A 90 32.51 7.67 18.94
CA SER A 90 32.02 7.00 17.75
C SER A 90 31.45 7.96 16.70
N VAL A 91 31.09 9.19 17.08
CA VAL A 91 30.43 10.17 16.21
C VAL A 91 31.46 10.99 15.44
N LEU A 92 31.32 11.00 14.11
CA LEU A 92 32.11 11.80 13.18
C LEU A 92 31.22 12.74 12.38
N TYR A 93 31.80 13.87 11.95
CA TYR A 93 31.19 14.83 11.04
C TYR A 93 29.80 15.30 11.50
N TRP A 94 29.62 15.48 12.80
CA TRP A 94 28.37 16.03 13.31
C TRP A 94 28.13 17.42 12.73
N LYS A 95 26.91 17.62 12.23
CA LYS A 95 26.49 18.87 11.62
C LYS A 95 25.09 19.25 12.06
N ALA A 96 24.96 20.45 12.64
CA ALA A 96 23.69 21.14 12.80
C ALA A 96 23.35 21.88 11.49
N SER A 97 22.24 21.49 10.85
CA SER A 97 21.73 22.13 9.65
C SER A 97 20.21 21.90 9.56
N GLN A 98 19.46 23.01 9.61
CA GLN A 98 18.01 22.95 9.49
C GLN A 98 17.62 22.76 8.03
N LYS A 99 16.88 21.69 7.76
CA LYS A 99 16.31 21.37 6.44
C LYS A 99 14.85 20.95 6.64
N CYS A 100 13.97 21.94 6.75
CA CYS A 100 12.54 21.69 6.83
C CYS A 100 11.92 21.65 5.42
N LYS A 101 11.25 20.56 5.10
CA LYS A 101 10.28 20.53 4.00
C LYS A 101 8.95 21.00 4.55
N MET A 102 8.71 22.32 4.54
CA MET A 102 7.41 22.88 4.94
C MET A 102 6.29 22.64 3.91
N SER A 103 6.60 21.96 2.80
CA SER A 103 5.64 21.42 1.84
C SER A 103 5.32 19.96 2.15
N LEU A 104 4.05 19.60 1.95
CA LEU A 104 3.60 18.23 2.10
C LEU A 104 4.11 17.38 0.92
N SER A 105 4.77 16.27 1.23
CA SER A 105 4.99 15.20 0.25
C SER A 105 3.78 14.29 0.24
N SER A 106 3.18 14.08 -0.92
CA SER A 106 1.94 13.32 -1.05
C SER A 106 1.98 12.40 -2.27
N SER A 107 1.51 11.15 -2.14
CA SER A 107 1.54 10.15 -3.21
C SER A 107 0.40 9.14 -3.09
N ILE A 108 -0.08 8.65 -4.24
CA ILE A 108 -1.07 7.57 -4.34
C ILE A 108 -0.33 6.25 -4.58
N TYR A 109 -0.79 5.19 -3.93
CA TYR A 109 -0.35 3.82 -4.14
C TYR A 109 -1.55 2.93 -4.40
N GLU A 110 -1.63 2.35 -5.59
CA GLU A 110 -2.73 1.47 -6.01
C GLU A 110 -2.62 0.06 -5.41
N SER A 111 -1.51 -0.23 -4.72
CA SER A 111 -1.26 -1.53 -4.10
C SER A 111 -0.53 -1.42 -2.76
N SER A 112 -0.73 -2.41 -1.89
CA SER A 112 0.04 -2.53 -0.64
C SER A 112 1.53 -2.74 -0.93
N GLU A 113 1.86 -3.37 -2.05
CA GLU A 113 3.23 -3.71 -2.43
C GLU A 113 4.03 -2.47 -2.80
N SER A 114 3.46 -1.56 -3.58
CA SER A 114 4.12 -0.30 -3.93
C SER A 114 4.23 0.63 -2.72
N LEU A 115 3.20 0.69 -1.89
CA LEU A 115 3.24 1.42 -0.62
C LEU A 115 4.36 0.92 0.30
N VAL A 116 4.42 -0.39 0.56
CA VAL A 116 5.47 -0.97 1.42
C VAL A 116 6.85 -0.80 0.80
N SER A 117 6.99 -0.96 -0.52
CA SER A 117 8.27 -0.71 -1.21
C SER A 117 8.74 0.73 -1.05
N SER A 118 7.82 1.71 -0.97
CA SER A 118 8.16 3.12 -0.76
C SER A 118 8.80 3.39 0.61
N SER A 119 8.59 2.53 1.62
CA SER A 119 9.15 2.72 2.96
C SER A 119 10.68 2.74 2.95
N THR A 120 11.33 2.08 1.98
CA THR A 120 12.78 2.05 1.82
C THR A 120 13.40 3.38 1.41
N SER A 121 12.59 4.40 1.07
CA SER A 121 13.09 5.73 0.71
C SER A 121 13.83 6.45 1.85
N SER A 122 13.63 6.02 3.10
CA SER A 122 14.39 6.51 4.26
C SER A 122 15.81 5.93 4.36
N VAL A 123 16.08 4.84 3.63
CA VAL A 123 17.40 4.20 3.54
C VAL A 123 18.20 4.83 2.41
N GLU A 124 19.23 5.61 2.74
CA GLU A 124 19.97 6.45 1.79
C GLU A 124 21.04 5.70 0.97
N ASN A 125 21.33 4.45 1.32
CA ASN A 125 22.31 3.62 0.63
C ASN A 125 21.71 2.30 0.14
N ASN A 126 22.45 1.62 -0.73
CA ASN A 126 22.08 0.27 -1.13
C ASN A 126 22.40 -0.73 -0.02
N TRP A 127 21.43 -0.96 0.87
CA TRP A 127 21.53 -1.89 1.99
C TRP A 127 21.85 -3.35 1.57
N LYS A 128 21.59 -3.72 0.31
CA LYS A 128 21.84 -5.09 -0.20
C LYS A 128 23.31 -5.39 -0.45
N VAL A 129 24.18 -4.37 -0.44
CA VAL A 129 25.62 -4.52 -0.70
C VAL A 129 26.25 -5.43 0.35
N GLY A 130 27.04 -6.40 -0.10
CA GLY A 130 27.69 -7.41 0.75
C GLY A 130 26.81 -8.60 1.14
N LEU A 131 25.49 -8.58 0.90
CA LEU A 131 24.62 -9.71 1.26
C LEU A 131 24.53 -10.82 0.18
N GLY A 132 25.03 -10.57 -1.03
CA GLY A 132 24.92 -11.54 -2.14
C GLY A 132 23.49 -11.75 -2.69
N ILE A 133 22.52 -10.92 -2.29
CA ILE A 133 21.11 -11.03 -2.71
C ILE A 133 20.76 -10.23 -3.99
N GLY A 134 21.62 -9.30 -4.41
CA GLY A 134 21.31 -8.36 -5.50
C GLY A 134 21.01 -9.05 -6.85
N ASN A 135 21.76 -10.10 -7.21
CA ASN A 135 21.60 -10.81 -8.47
C ASN A 135 20.36 -11.71 -8.51
N MET A 136 19.97 -12.28 -7.36
CA MET A 136 18.78 -13.12 -7.22
C MET A 136 17.50 -12.32 -7.41
N VAL A 137 17.44 -11.11 -6.82
CA VAL A 137 16.29 -10.19 -6.94
C VAL A 137 16.09 -9.69 -8.37
N ARG A 138 17.13 -9.50 -9.17
CA ARG A 138 16.98 -9.02 -10.56
C ARG A 138 16.21 -10.00 -11.46
N ARG A 139 16.18 -11.29 -11.11
CA ARG A 139 15.52 -12.34 -11.91
C ARG A 139 14.09 -12.61 -11.44
N MET A 140 13.69 -12.10 -10.28
CA MET A 140 12.47 -12.52 -9.59
C MET A 140 11.73 -11.31 -9.00
N SER A 141 10.40 -11.27 -9.13
CA SER A 141 9.60 -10.17 -8.56
C SER A 141 9.40 -10.36 -7.05
N VAL A 142 10.44 -10.05 -6.25
CA VAL A 142 10.47 -10.21 -4.78
C VAL A 142 10.50 -8.86 -4.06
N MET A 143 9.81 -8.79 -2.93
CA MET A 143 9.95 -7.75 -1.91
C MET A 143 10.75 -8.31 -0.75
N LEU A 144 11.77 -7.56 -0.30
CA LEU A 144 12.66 -7.99 0.77
C LEU A 144 12.60 -7.10 2.02
N ALA A 145 12.32 -5.82 1.83
CA ALA A 145 12.33 -4.83 2.90
C ALA A 145 10.90 -4.44 3.27
N GLY A 146 10.66 -4.25 4.56
CA GLY A 146 9.37 -3.83 5.11
C GLY A 146 8.24 -4.85 4.98
N THR A 147 8.51 -6.06 4.51
CA THR A 147 7.52 -7.12 4.29
C THR A 147 6.80 -7.55 5.58
N ASN A 148 7.44 -7.36 6.73
CA ASN A 148 6.93 -7.66 8.07
C ASN A 148 6.79 -6.39 8.92
N SER A 149 6.70 -5.22 8.28
CA SER A 149 6.49 -3.94 8.97
C SER A 149 5.03 -3.75 9.38
N ARG A 150 4.77 -2.86 10.35
CA ARG A 150 3.41 -2.42 10.70
C ARG A 150 2.64 -1.88 9.49
N LEU A 151 3.33 -1.17 8.59
CA LEU A 151 2.75 -0.66 7.34
C LEU A 151 2.31 -1.80 6.42
N ALA A 152 3.10 -2.87 6.31
CA ALA A 152 2.75 -4.05 5.53
C ALA A 152 1.55 -4.77 6.13
N GLU A 153 1.57 -5.05 7.44
CA GLU A 153 0.45 -5.69 8.13
C GLU A 153 -0.86 -4.90 7.92
N TYR A 154 -0.83 -3.59 8.18
CA TYR A 154 -1.97 -2.69 8.02
C TYR A 154 -2.51 -2.67 6.58
N SER A 155 -1.64 -2.45 5.60
CA SER A 155 -2.08 -2.26 4.20
C SER A 155 -2.47 -3.58 3.53
N MET A 156 -1.71 -4.65 3.74
CA MET A 156 -1.95 -5.95 3.12
C MET A 156 -3.21 -6.62 3.67
N ALA A 157 -3.51 -6.47 4.97
CA ALA A 157 -4.75 -6.98 5.55
C ALA A 157 -6.00 -6.30 4.96
N LYS A 158 -5.91 -5.02 4.59
CA LYS A 158 -7.01 -4.30 3.94
C LYS A 158 -7.26 -4.77 2.52
N THR A 159 -6.21 -4.93 1.73
CA THR A 159 -6.36 -5.41 0.36
C THR A 159 -6.98 -6.80 0.32
N LYS A 160 -6.79 -7.66 1.33
CA LYS A 160 -7.50 -8.95 1.41
C LYS A 160 -9.02 -8.81 1.52
N LYS A 161 -9.52 -7.76 2.18
CA LYS A 161 -10.95 -7.56 2.45
C LYS A 161 -11.68 -6.85 1.31
N ASP A 162 -11.00 -5.95 0.60
CA ASP A 162 -11.63 -5.17 -0.46
C ASP A 162 -10.60 -4.60 -1.45
N LYS A 163 -11.05 -3.86 -2.46
CA LYS A 163 -10.18 -3.05 -3.31
C LYS A 163 -9.84 -1.73 -2.61
N PHE A 164 -8.59 -1.62 -2.16
CA PHE A 164 -8.05 -0.44 -1.49
C PHE A 164 -6.93 0.20 -2.29
N SER A 165 -6.94 1.53 -2.32
CA SER A 165 -5.81 2.37 -2.68
C SER A 165 -5.38 3.17 -1.46
N PHE A 166 -4.11 3.61 -1.42
CA PHE A 166 -3.51 4.28 -0.27
C PHE A 166 -2.97 5.65 -0.64
N ILE A 167 -3.22 6.64 0.20
CA ILE A 167 -2.67 7.99 0.05
C ILE A 167 -1.68 8.21 1.20
N LYS A 168 -0.40 8.37 0.86
CA LYS A 168 0.66 8.66 1.82
C LYS A 168 0.95 10.14 1.80
N GLN A 169 0.84 10.79 2.95
CA GLN A 169 1.16 12.20 3.16
C GLN A 169 2.21 12.32 4.26
N SER A 170 3.23 13.14 4.02
CA SER A 170 4.33 13.29 4.97
C SER A 170 4.96 14.66 4.92
N THR A 171 5.45 15.11 6.07
CA THR A 171 6.25 16.31 6.23
C THR A 171 7.40 16.00 7.19
N SER A 172 8.55 16.65 6.98
CA SER A 172 9.75 16.37 7.75
C SER A 172 10.59 17.61 7.92
N CYS A 173 11.21 17.78 9.09
CA CYS A 173 12.28 18.74 9.29
C CYS A 173 13.51 18.08 9.91
N GLY A 174 14.63 18.13 9.19
CA GLY A 174 15.94 17.71 9.70
C GLY A 174 16.66 18.84 10.41
N TYR A 175 17.39 18.51 11.48
CA TYR A 175 18.20 19.44 12.27
C TYR A 175 19.65 19.00 12.40
N TYR A 176 19.91 17.70 12.51
CA TYR A 176 21.25 17.17 12.72
C TYR A 176 21.59 16.09 11.70
N GLY A 177 22.88 15.87 11.48
CA GLY A 177 23.36 14.71 10.76
C GLY A 177 24.77 14.34 11.19
N TYR A 178 25.07 13.05 11.26
CA TYR A 178 26.39 12.55 11.63
C TYR A 178 26.59 11.11 11.19
N ARG A 179 27.86 10.67 11.19
CA ARG A 179 28.28 9.34 10.77
C ARG A 179 28.99 8.61 11.91
N ILE A 180 28.87 7.29 11.94
CA ILE A 180 29.62 6.41 12.83
C ILE A 180 31.02 6.11 12.26
N SER A 181 32.03 6.20 13.13
CA SER A 181 33.41 5.82 12.81
C SER A 181 33.52 4.33 12.47
N SER A 182 34.33 3.98 11.47
CA SER A 182 34.61 2.57 11.18
C SER A 182 35.49 1.88 12.22
N ARG A 183 36.06 2.66 13.16
CA ARG A 183 36.90 2.17 14.27
C ARG A 183 36.17 2.20 15.61
N SER A 184 34.86 2.42 15.60
CA SER A 184 34.06 2.46 16.82
C SER A 184 34.09 1.11 17.53
N PRO A 185 34.16 1.10 18.87
CA PRO A 185 34.05 -0.12 19.66
C PRO A 185 32.66 -0.73 19.49
N LEU A 186 32.61 -2.06 19.42
CA LEU A 186 31.35 -2.80 19.49
C LEU A 186 30.79 -2.72 20.90
N HIS A 187 29.46 -2.80 21.01
CA HIS A 187 28.84 -2.99 22.32
C HIS A 187 29.32 -4.31 22.95
N HIS A 188 29.54 -4.32 24.26
CA HIS A 188 30.13 -5.47 24.97
C HIS A 188 29.30 -6.75 24.78
N GLU A 189 27.98 -6.62 24.80
CA GLU A 189 27.06 -7.74 24.60
C GLU A 189 27.16 -8.33 23.20
N LEU A 190 27.23 -7.50 22.15
CA LEU A 190 27.43 -7.99 20.79
C LEU A 190 28.81 -8.66 20.65
N SER A 191 29.83 -8.09 21.27
CA SER A 191 31.18 -8.66 21.25
C SER A 191 31.20 -10.06 21.86
N TYR A 192 30.50 -10.25 22.98
CA TYR A 192 30.33 -11.55 23.61
C TYR A 192 29.59 -12.53 22.69
N GLU A 193 28.45 -12.12 22.13
CA GLU A 193 27.61 -12.97 21.28
C GLU A 193 28.34 -13.39 20.00
N LEU A 194 29.11 -12.49 19.36
CA LEU A 194 29.95 -12.83 18.20
C LEU A 194 31.07 -13.81 18.57
N THR A 195 31.62 -13.72 19.79
CA THR A 195 32.66 -14.62 20.27
C THR A 195 32.11 -16.03 20.51
N THR A 196 30.93 -16.14 21.11
CA THR A 196 30.26 -17.42 21.40
C THR A 196 29.52 -18.01 20.20
N LEU A 197 29.34 -17.24 19.12
CA LEU A 197 28.67 -17.72 17.91
C LEU A 197 29.44 -18.91 17.30
N PRO A 198 28.76 -20.02 16.95
CA PRO A 198 29.40 -21.20 16.35
C PRO A 198 30.14 -20.87 15.05
N GLU A 199 31.18 -21.64 14.71
CA GLU A 199 32.01 -21.40 13.52
C GLU A 199 31.31 -21.73 12.19
N THR A 200 30.25 -22.54 12.21
CA THR A 200 29.47 -22.96 11.04
C THR A 200 28.02 -22.53 11.16
N TYR A 201 27.36 -22.24 10.04
CA TYR A 201 25.91 -22.06 9.95
C TYR A 201 25.27 -23.26 9.23
N ASP A 202 24.66 -24.15 10.02
CA ASP A 202 24.05 -25.41 9.60
C ASP A 202 22.78 -25.72 10.43
N ASN A 203 22.18 -26.90 10.25
CA ASN A 203 20.92 -27.26 10.91
C ASN A 203 21.02 -27.32 12.46
N GLU A 204 22.22 -27.55 13.01
CA GLU A 204 22.42 -27.64 14.46
C GLU A 204 22.66 -26.26 15.07
N THR A 205 23.38 -25.40 14.37
CA THR A 205 23.82 -24.09 14.87
C THR A 205 22.92 -22.92 14.44
N LYS A 206 21.98 -23.15 13.52
CA LYS A 206 21.12 -22.12 12.92
C LYS A 206 20.41 -21.23 13.94
N GLU A 207 19.91 -21.79 15.04
CA GLU A 207 19.17 -21.03 16.04
C GLU A 207 20.05 -20.00 16.76
N SER A 208 21.35 -20.27 16.95
CA SER A 208 22.28 -19.29 17.53
C SER A 208 22.45 -18.07 16.62
N TYR A 209 22.56 -18.29 15.30
CA TYR A 209 22.62 -17.21 14.32
C TYR A 209 21.29 -16.44 14.22
N LEU A 210 20.16 -17.16 14.25
CA LEU A 210 18.84 -16.54 14.22
C LEU A 210 18.64 -15.66 15.46
N SER A 211 18.99 -16.14 16.65
CA SER A 211 18.93 -15.39 17.91
C SER A 211 19.74 -14.09 17.83
N LEU A 212 20.98 -14.15 17.32
CA LEU A 212 21.81 -12.97 17.12
C LEU A 212 21.14 -11.94 16.19
N ILE A 213 20.55 -12.40 15.06
CA ILE A 213 19.89 -11.53 14.09
C ILE A 213 18.58 -10.97 14.63
N GLU A 214 17.81 -11.75 15.39
CA GLU A 214 16.57 -11.29 16.02
C GLU A 214 16.84 -10.26 17.12
N LYS A 215 17.98 -10.38 17.82
CA LYS A 215 18.44 -9.46 18.86
C LYS A 215 19.06 -8.19 18.30
N PHE A 216 20.10 -8.28 17.47
CA PHE A 216 20.86 -7.13 16.96
C PHE A 216 20.47 -6.67 15.56
N GLY A 217 19.61 -7.42 14.88
CA GLY A 217 19.10 -7.08 13.57
C GLY A 217 19.97 -7.58 12.41
N THR A 218 19.44 -7.37 11.22
CA THR A 218 20.11 -7.70 9.96
C THR A 218 21.23 -6.72 9.61
N HIS A 219 21.07 -5.47 10.06
CA HIS A 219 21.93 -4.33 9.76
C HIS A 219 22.10 -3.49 11.02
N TYR A 220 22.96 -2.48 10.94
CA TYR A 220 23.05 -1.41 11.91
C TYR A 220 23.18 -0.06 11.21
N THR A 221 22.77 1.01 11.90
CA THR A 221 22.78 2.37 11.36
C THR A 221 24.19 2.96 11.40
N VAL A 222 24.66 3.55 10.29
CA VAL A 222 26.03 4.08 10.18
C VAL A 222 26.13 5.56 9.80
N HIS A 223 25.07 6.12 9.24
CA HIS A 223 24.94 7.54 8.93
C HIS A 223 23.48 7.89 9.15
N VAL A 224 23.21 8.97 9.86
CA VAL A 224 21.85 9.36 10.21
C VAL A 224 21.65 10.84 9.95
N LYS A 225 20.43 11.20 9.56
CA LYS A 225 19.89 12.54 9.67
C LYS A 225 18.78 12.51 10.71
N LEU A 226 18.87 13.42 11.66
CA LEU A 226 17.94 13.51 12.77
C LEU A 226 17.04 14.72 12.62
N GLY A 227 15.81 14.57 13.10
CA GLY A 227 14.83 15.63 13.14
C GLY A 227 13.46 15.09 13.51
N GLY A 228 12.44 15.61 12.85
CA GLY A 228 11.05 15.25 13.07
C GLY A 228 10.38 14.90 11.76
N THR A 229 9.55 13.85 11.75
CA THR A 229 8.69 13.50 10.61
C THR A 229 7.29 13.15 11.10
N VAL A 230 6.29 13.63 10.38
CA VAL A 230 4.90 13.16 10.51
C VAL A 230 4.53 12.49 9.20
N GLN A 231 4.04 11.26 9.27
CA GLN A 231 3.58 10.49 8.13
C GLN A 231 2.19 9.94 8.42
N SER A 232 1.26 10.10 7.47
CA SER A 232 -0.07 9.50 7.53
C SER A 232 -0.36 8.74 6.24
N VAL A 233 -0.88 7.53 6.38
CA VAL A 233 -1.34 6.69 5.27
C VAL A 233 -2.84 6.49 5.39
N THR A 234 -3.59 7.16 4.53
CA THR A 234 -5.05 7.04 4.44
C THR A 234 -5.42 5.89 3.51
N SER A 235 -6.23 4.96 4.01
CA SER A 235 -6.76 3.84 3.24
C SER A 235 -8.11 4.22 2.63
N VAL A 236 -8.25 4.05 1.32
CA VAL A 236 -9.48 4.42 0.60
C VAL A 236 -10.05 3.19 -0.08
N LYS A 237 -11.30 2.86 0.24
CA LYS A 237 -12.09 1.88 -0.50
C LYS A 237 -12.41 2.45 -1.87
N GLU A 238 -11.67 2.00 -2.86
CA GLU A 238 -11.60 2.67 -4.16
C GLU A 238 -12.93 2.64 -4.91
N CYS A 239 -13.63 1.50 -4.88
CA CYS A 239 -14.93 1.37 -5.52
C CYS A 239 -16.04 2.13 -4.78
N MET A 240 -15.94 2.24 -3.45
CA MET A 240 -16.87 3.07 -2.68
C MET A 240 -16.67 4.56 -2.99
N ALA A 241 -15.43 5.05 -3.06
CA ALA A 241 -15.13 6.41 -3.48
C ALA A 241 -15.62 6.67 -4.91
N THR A 242 -15.43 5.72 -5.82
CA THR A 242 -15.89 5.82 -7.21
C THR A 242 -17.41 5.98 -7.31
N LEU A 243 -18.17 5.26 -6.49
CA LEU A 243 -19.64 5.36 -6.41
C LEU A 243 -20.12 6.69 -5.82
N GLN A 244 -19.28 7.38 -5.04
CA GLN A 244 -19.50 8.74 -4.57
C GLN A 244 -19.04 9.79 -5.59
N ASP A 245 -18.69 9.35 -6.80
CA ASP A 245 -18.09 10.16 -7.86
C ASP A 245 -16.79 10.87 -7.44
N LEU A 246 -16.01 10.23 -6.58
CA LEU A 246 -14.69 10.70 -6.15
C LEU A 246 -13.59 9.88 -6.84
N SER A 247 -12.62 10.57 -7.44
CA SER A 247 -11.39 9.95 -7.90
C SER A 247 -10.34 9.88 -6.79
N MET A 248 -9.37 8.97 -6.92
CA MET A 248 -8.26 8.89 -5.96
C MET A 248 -7.42 10.19 -5.92
N ASP A 249 -7.25 10.85 -7.06
CA ASP A 249 -6.58 12.16 -7.16
C ASP A 249 -7.35 13.28 -6.47
N GLU A 250 -8.68 13.29 -6.59
CA GLU A 250 -9.55 14.25 -5.89
C GLU A 250 -9.46 14.06 -4.38
N VAL A 251 -9.58 12.82 -3.89
CA VAL A 251 -9.42 12.51 -2.46
C VAL A 251 -8.04 12.93 -1.95
N LYS A 252 -6.97 12.60 -2.68
CA LYS A 252 -5.61 13.02 -2.32
C LYS A 252 -5.48 14.54 -2.29
N THR A 253 -5.94 15.22 -3.33
CA THR A 253 -5.81 16.68 -3.46
C THR A 253 -6.50 17.39 -2.30
N CYS A 254 -7.69 16.93 -1.93
CA CYS A 254 -8.43 17.56 -0.84
C CYS A 254 -7.88 17.22 0.55
N LEU A 255 -7.36 16.00 0.74
CA LEU A 255 -6.55 15.71 1.93
C LEU A 255 -5.26 16.55 1.97
N ASP A 256 -4.63 16.84 0.83
CA ASP A 256 -3.43 17.68 0.76
C ASP A 256 -3.73 19.14 1.14
N VAL A 257 -4.88 19.66 0.71
CA VAL A 257 -5.37 21.00 1.08
C VAL A 257 -5.59 21.07 2.59
N GLU A 258 -6.32 20.11 3.16
CA GLU A 258 -6.60 20.06 4.61
C GLU A 258 -5.30 19.89 5.43
N ALA A 259 -4.41 18.98 5.01
CA ALA A 259 -3.14 18.79 5.71
C ALA A 259 -2.19 19.97 5.60
N SER A 260 -2.17 20.65 4.46
CA SER A 260 -1.36 21.86 4.29
C SER A 260 -1.83 23.00 5.18
N ALA A 261 -3.13 23.10 5.46
CA ALA A 261 -3.68 24.06 6.41
C ALA A 261 -3.14 23.81 7.83
N SER A 262 -3.18 22.56 8.29
CA SER A 262 -2.63 22.14 9.59
C SER A 262 -1.11 22.34 9.69
N VAL A 263 -0.36 22.18 8.60
CA VAL A 263 1.12 22.32 8.63
C VAL A 263 1.59 23.77 8.49
N LYS A 264 0.95 24.57 7.63
CA LYS A 264 1.41 25.93 7.30
C LYS A 264 0.66 27.03 8.04
N GLY A 265 -0.49 26.73 8.64
CA GLY A 265 -1.36 27.73 9.26
C GLY A 265 -1.96 28.74 8.28
N ARG A 266 -1.86 28.49 6.98
CA ARG A 266 -2.38 29.35 5.91
C ARG A 266 -3.01 28.49 4.83
N ILE A 267 -4.26 28.77 4.52
CA ILE A 267 -4.97 28.17 3.39
C ILE A 267 -4.68 29.02 2.15
N SER A 268 -4.11 28.40 1.13
CA SER A 268 -4.06 28.97 -0.22
C SER A 268 -5.47 28.85 -0.83
N ILE A 269 -6.16 29.97 -1.06
CA ILE A 269 -7.49 30.00 -1.73
C ILE A 269 -7.28 29.88 -3.25
N ASP A 270 -6.75 28.73 -3.66
CA ASP A 270 -6.50 28.39 -5.06
C ASP A 270 -7.67 27.62 -5.68
N THR A 271 -7.46 27.11 -6.89
CA THR A 271 -8.42 26.27 -7.62
C THR A 271 -8.69 24.96 -6.88
N SER A 272 -7.66 24.34 -6.30
CA SER A 272 -7.77 23.10 -5.52
C SER A 272 -8.65 23.30 -4.29
N TYR A 273 -8.43 24.37 -3.52
CA TYR A 273 -9.27 24.67 -2.36
C TYR A 273 -10.74 24.86 -2.73
N ARG A 274 -11.02 25.63 -3.80
CA ARG A 274 -12.38 25.85 -4.30
C ARG A 274 -13.05 24.55 -4.75
N HIS A 275 -12.33 23.75 -5.52
CA HIS A 275 -12.79 22.43 -5.97
C HIS A 275 -13.11 21.52 -4.77
N CYS A 276 -12.24 21.46 -3.78
CA CYS A 276 -12.44 20.65 -2.58
C CYS A 276 -13.63 21.12 -1.75
N LYS A 277 -13.85 22.44 -1.63
CA LYS A 277 -15.04 22.98 -0.96
C LYS A 277 -16.32 22.55 -1.67
N GLU A 278 -16.37 22.68 -3.00
CA GLU A 278 -17.54 22.24 -3.77
C GLU A 278 -17.78 20.73 -3.69
N SER A 279 -16.71 19.95 -3.80
CA SER A 279 -16.78 18.49 -3.70
C SER A 279 -17.26 18.04 -2.33
N LYS A 280 -16.76 18.66 -1.27
CA LYS A 280 -17.22 18.46 0.11
C LYS A 280 -18.72 18.71 0.26
N ASP A 281 -19.20 19.83 -0.28
CA ASP A 281 -20.60 20.24 -0.16
C ASP A 281 -21.54 19.35 -1.00
N LYS A 282 -21.11 18.90 -2.19
CA LYS A 282 -21.91 18.10 -3.12
C LYS A 282 -21.85 16.59 -2.87
N LYS A 283 -20.68 16.05 -2.50
CA LYS A 283 -20.39 14.61 -2.49
C LYS A 283 -20.23 14.02 -1.08
N LEU A 284 -19.88 14.82 -0.07
CA LEU A 284 -19.56 14.37 1.29
C LEU A 284 -20.50 14.94 2.37
N SER A 285 -21.69 15.42 2.00
CA SER A 285 -22.67 15.96 2.95
C SER A 285 -22.10 17.03 3.88
N LYS A 286 -21.18 17.87 3.37
CA LYS A 286 -20.45 18.92 4.11
C LYS A 286 -19.40 18.44 5.13
N HIS A 287 -19.21 17.13 5.31
CA HIS A 287 -18.09 16.59 6.11
C HIS A 287 -16.76 16.80 5.38
N SER A 288 -15.71 17.18 6.11
CA SER A 288 -14.34 17.29 5.54
C SER A 288 -13.86 15.95 4.95
N PHE A 289 -12.87 16.01 4.07
CA PHE A 289 -12.24 14.81 3.54
C PHE A 289 -11.53 14.03 4.65
N SER A 290 -10.88 14.75 5.58
CA SER A 290 -10.30 14.17 6.78
C SER A 290 -11.29 13.32 7.58
N ASN A 291 -12.51 13.81 7.78
CA ASN A 291 -13.57 13.13 8.53
C ASN A 291 -14.29 12.05 7.72
N SER A 292 -14.30 12.15 6.40
CA SER A 292 -14.91 11.14 5.53
C SER A 292 -13.99 9.93 5.30
N PHE A 293 -12.68 10.13 5.36
CA PHE A 293 -11.66 9.11 5.11
C PHE A 293 -10.80 8.82 6.35
N THR A 294 -11.41 8.44 7.47
CA THR A 294 -10.74 8.34 8.79
C THR A 294 -9.80 7.15 8.98
N ASP A 295 -9.85 6.15 8.10
CA ASP A 295 -9.05 4.93 8.19
C ASP A 295 -7.57 5.22 7.87
N ARG A 296 -6.79 5.56 8.91
CA ARG A 296 -5.42 6.06 8.80
C ARG A 296 -4.45 5.31 9.70
N LEU A 297 -3.23 5.14 9.17
CA LEU A 297 -2.06 4.81 9.95
C LEU A 297 -1.17 6.05 10.01
N THR A 298 -1.08 6.66 11.20
CA THR A 298 -0.24 7.84 11.45
C THR A 298 0.96 7.47 12.30
N GLU A 299 2.14 7.92 11.88
CA GLU A 299 3.40 7.75 12.58
C GLU A 299 4.08 9.12 12.75
N ILE A 300 4.42 9.44 14.00
CA ILE A 300 5.14 10.65 14.38
C ILE A 300 6.51 10.21 14.90
N THR A 301 7.57 10.75 14.32
CA THR A 301 8.96 10.42 14.62
C THR A 301 9.67 11.69 15.06
N GLY A 302 10.28 11.68 16.25
CA GLY A 302 10.93 12.86 16.83
C GLY A 302 9.94 13.91 17.35
N GLY A 303 10.43 14.80 18.21
CA GLY A 303 9.63 15.80 18.92
C GLY A 303 8.69 15.19 19.98
N HIS A 304 7.94 16.06 20.64
CA HIS A 304 6.88 15.69 21.56
C HIS A 304 5.54 16.13 20.99
N ALA A 305 4.64 15.18 20.75
CA ALA A 305 3.31 15.43 20.23
C ALA A 305 2.28 15.05 21.30
N GLN A 306 1.57 16.04 21.84
CA GLN A 306 0.44 15.82 22.75
C GLN A 306 -0.82 15.41 21.98
N ASP A 307 -1.01 15.99 20.79
CA ASP A 307 -2.02 15.59 19.81
C ASP A 307 -1.36 14.77 18.70
N THR A 308 -1.96 13.63 18.35
CA THR A 308 -1.49 12.74 17.29
C THR A 308 -2.01 13.15 15.91
N ALA A 309 -3.01 14.02 15.84
CA ALA A 309 -3.64 14.49 14.61
C ALA A 309 -2.91 15.69 13.98
N LEU A 310 -1.56 15.64 13.90
CA LEU A 310 -0.74 16.77 13.45
C LEU A 310 -0.99 17.20 12.00
N LEU A 311 -1.39 16.27 11.11
CA LEU A 311 -1.76 16.58 9.73
C LEU A 311 -3.26 16.87 9.57
N PHE A 312 -4.12 16.34 10.43
CA PHE A 312 -5.58 16.37 10.25
C PHE A 312 -6.27 16.76 11.56
N SER A 313 -5.89 17.90 12.12
CA SER A 313 -6.51 18.41 13.35
C SER A 313 -7.97 18.80 13.08
N ALA A 314 -8.84 18.68 14.09
CA ALA A 314 -10.29 18.86 13.91
C ALA A 314 -10.70 20.24 13.35
N SER A 315 -9.85 21.26 13.58
CA SER A 315 -10.01 22.63 13.08
C SER A 315 -9.00 23.02 11.99
N ASN A 316 -8.17 22.08 11.54
CA ASN A 316 -6.97 22.37 10.73
C ASN A 316 -6.06 23.44 11.36
N ASP A 317 -6.08 23.56 12.69
CA ASP A 317 -5.25 24.50 13.44
C ASP A 317 -3.77 24.05 13.44
N PRO A 318 -2.83 24.96 13.12
CA PRO A 318 -1.41 24.64 13.10
C PRO A 318 -0.74 24.64 14.47
N GLY A 319 -1.44 24.99 15.55
CA GLY A 319 -0.88 25.09 16.89
C GLY A 319 -0.20 23.80 17.32
N ALA A 320 -0.88 22.66 17.16
CA ALA A 320 -0.33 21.34 17.49
C ALA A 320 0.92 20.99 16.67
N PHE A 321 0.92 21.28 15.36
CA PHE A 321 2.07 21.03 14.49
C PHE A 321 3.27 21.92 14.87
N ASN A 322 3.03 23.21 15.11
CA ASN A 322 4.07 24.16 15.51
C ASN A 322 4.66 23.83 16.89
N GLN A 323 3.82 23.42 17.84
CA GLN A 323 4.25 22.95 19.16
C GLN A 323 5.10 21.68 19.04
N TRP A 324 4.69 20.72 18.21
CA TRP A 324 5.52 19.56 17.94
C TRP A 324 6.86 19.95 17.32
N LEU A 325 6.84 20.77 16.25
CA LEU A 325 8.03 21.19 15.50
C LEU A 325 9.05 21.93 16.39
N SER A 326 8.58 22.76 17.32
CA SER A 326 9.48 23.50 18.22
C SER A 326 10.27 22.61 19.18
N THR A 327 9.75 21.42 19.50
CA THR A 327 10.42 20.44 20.38
C THR A 327 11.38 19.50 19.64
N VAL A 328 11.32 19.45 18.31
CA VAL A 328 12.15 18.54 17.49
C VAL A 328 13.65 18.72 17.71
N PRO A 329 14.24 19.93 17.82
CA PRO A 329 15.67 20.07 18.08
C PRO A 329 16.12 19.47 19.40
N GLU A 330 15.26 19.49 20.42
CA GLU A 330 15.56 18.97 21.76
C GLU A 330 15.37 17.45 21.85
N LYS A 331 14.41 16.92 21.09
CA LYS A 331 14.06 15.49 21.07
C LYS A 331 14.06 14.96 19.62
N PRO A 332 15.17 15.06 18.88
CA PRO A 332 15.19 14.64 17.49
C PRO A 332 15.22 13.11 17.41
N GLU A 333 14.76 12.58 16.28
CA GLU A 333 14.79 11.15 15.98
C GLU A 333 15.31 10.92 14.55
N ILE A 334 15.74 9.69 14.23
CA ILE A 334 16.24 9.34 12.89
C ILE A 334 15.09 9.46 11.86
N ILE A 335 15.27 10.35 10.89
CA ILE A 335 14.33 10.54 9.77
C ILE A 335 14.85 9.96 8.45
N SER A 336 16.17 9.80 8.32
CA SER A 336 16.80 9.05 7.23
C SER A 336 18.16 8.52 7.66
N PHE A 337 18.58 7.41 7.06
CA PHE A 337 19.75 6.68 7.54
C PHE A 337 20.41 5.83 6.47
N SER A 338 21.67 5.46 6.68
CA SER A 338 22.37 4.43 5.91
C SER A 338 22.62 3.21 6.80
N LEU A 339 22.58 2.04 6.17
CA LEU A 339 22.71 0.74 6.83
C LEU A 339 23.97 0.01 6.39
N LYS A 340 24.56 -0.77 7.31
CA LYS A 340 25.53 -1.81 6.97
C LYS A 340 25.07 -3.16 7.53
N PRO A 341 25.21 -4.26 6.77
CA PRO A 341 24.92 -5.59 7.29
C PRO A 341 25.78 -5.94 8.52
N LEU A 342 25.21 -6.69 9.47
CA LEU A 342 25.88 -7.02 10.73
C LEU A 342 27.19 -7.81 10.53
N HIS A 343 27.25 -8.70 9.52
CA HIS A 343 28.46 -9.48 9.21
C HIS A 343 29.69 -8.63 8.89
N MET A 344 29.50 -7.37 8.46
CA MET A 344 30.62 -6.46 8.15
C MET A 344 31.36 -5.94 9.39
N LEU A 345 30.90 -6.28 10.58
CA LEU A 345 31.61 -5.99 11.84
C LEU A 345 32.72 -6.99 12.13
N LEU A 346 32.64 -8.18 11.54
CA LEU A 346 33.68 -9.19 11.65
C LEU A 346 34.80 -8.93 10.63
N PRO A 347 36.07 -9.23 10.96
CA PRO A 347 37.14 -9.24 9.97
C PRO A 347 36.84 -10.22 8.83
N VAL A 348 37.19 -9.89 7.59
CA VAL A 348 36.93 -10.76 6.42
C VAL A 348 37.62 -12.13 6.53
N LYS A 349 38.70 -12.22 7.31
CA LYS A 349 39.43 -13.47 7.57
C LYS A 349 38.78 -14.33 8.66
N ASP A 350 37.81 -13.81 9.38
CA ASP A 350 37.09 -14.56 10.41
C ASP A 350 36.19 -15.61 9.74
N PRO A 351 36.26 -16.90 10.13
CA PRO A 351 35.43 -17.95 9.54
C PRO A 351 33.92 -17.67 9.67
N LYS A 352 33.50 -16.95 10.71
CA LYS A 352 32.09 -16.60 10.97
C LYS A 352 31.57 -15.50 10.03
N TYR A 353 32.44 -14.79 9.31
CA TYR A 353 32.06 -13.68 8.42
C TYR A 353 31.05 -14.14 7.35
N GLU A 354 31.41 -15.19 6.59
CA GLU A 354 30.55 -15.72 5.53
C GLU A 354 29.34 -16.48 6.09
N GLN A 355 29.47 -17.12 7.26
CA GLN A 355 28.36 -17.80 7.93
C GLN A 355 27.28 -16.81 8.36
N LEU A 356 27.68 -15.71 9.02
CA LEU A 356 26.74 -14.66 9.44
C LEU A 356 26.13 -13.95 8.23
N ARG A 357 26.92 -13.72 7.18
CA ARG A 357 26.40 -13.20 5.91
C ARG A 357 25.31 -14.11 5.31
N ARG A 358 25.53 -15.43 5.29
CA ARG A 358 24.54 -16.41 4.83
C ARG A 358 23.31 -16.46 5.72
N ALA A 359 23.48 -16.44 7.05
CA ALA A 359 22.37 -16.43 7.99
C ALA A 359 21.48 -15.18 7.82
N ILE A 360 22.08 -13.98 7.65
CA ILE A 360 21.32 -12.74 7.41
C ILE A 360 20.57 -12.83 6.08
N ARG A 361 21.21 -13.35 5.03
CA ARG A 361 20.57 -13.59 3.74
C ARG A 361 19.35 -14.50 3.89
N ASP A 362 19.52 -15.63 4.56
CA ASP A 362 18.48 -16.64 4.73
C ASP A 362 17.34 -16.10 5.61
N TYR A 363 17.64 -15.29 6.64
CA TYR A 363 16.65 -14.58 7.46
C TYR A 363 15.76 -13.66 6.62
N ILE A 364 16.37 -12.85 5.74
CA ILE A 364 15.67 -11.89 4.88
C ILE A 364 14.82 -12.63 3.84
N LEU A 365 15.36 -13.68 3.21
CA LEU A 365 14.63 -14.44 2.19
C LEU A 365 13.44 -15.21 2.77
N GLN A 366 13.55 -15.75 3.99
CA GLN A 366 12.42 -16.41 4.67
C GLN A 366 11.27 -15.44 4.99
N ARG A 367 11.56 -14.14 5.10
CA ARG A 367 10.56 -13.06 5.33
C ARG A 367 10.23 -12.29 4.06
N ALA A 368 10.79 -12.69 2.91
CA ALA A 368 10.52 -12.05 1.64
C ALA A 368 9.14 -12.44 1.11
N LEU A 369 8.57 -11.55 0.30
CA LEU A 369 7.29 -11.79 -0.37
C LEU A 369 7.51 -11.85 -1.88
N TRP A 370 6.91 -12.85 -2.52
CA TRP A 370 6.76 -12.86 -3.97
C TRP A 370 5.58 -12.02 -4.41
N LYS A 371 5.83 -11.08 -5.33
CA LYS A 371 4.79 -10.37 -6.05
C LYS A 371 4.17 -11.30 -7.09
N LYS A 372 3.12 -12.00 -6.68
CA LYS A 372 2.35 -12.90 -7.51
C LYS A 372 0.88 -12.59 -7.29
N CYS A 373 0.12 -12.41 -8.36
CA CYS A 373 -1.30 -12.11 -8.24
C CYS A 373 -2.04 -13.34 -7.68
N SER A 374 -2.97 -13.10 -6.76
CA SER A 374 -3.83 -14.15 -6.19
C SER A 374 -4.81 -14.71 -7.24
N THR A 375 -5.32 -13.84 -8.10
CA THR A 375 -6.11 -14.18 -9.28
C THR A 375 -5.67 -13.32 -10.47
N PRO A 376 -5.84 -13.79 -11.71
CA PRO A 376 -5.73 -12.89 -12.86
C PRO A 376 -6.81 -11.80 -12.80
N CYS A 377 -6.65 -10.75 -13.62
CA CYS A 377 -7.68 -9.72 -13.79
C CYS A 377 -8.98 -10.39 -14.28
N LYS A 378 -10.00 -10.42 -13.42
CA LYS A 378 -11.34 -10.92 -13.79
C LYS A 378 -12.06 -9.94 -14.72
N ALA A 379 -11.80 -8.66 -14.53
CA ALA A 379 -12.26 -7.56 -15.37
C ALA A 379 -11.05 -6.68 -15.69
N GLY A 380 -10.95 -6.25 -16.95
CA GLY A 380 -9.85 -5.43 -17.43
C GLY A 380 -8.56 -6.21 -17.69
N ILE A 381 -7.47 -5.46 -17.93
CA ILE A 381 -6.14 -5.98 -18.22
C ILE A 381 -5.09 -5.32 -17.33
N ALA A 382 -4.01 -6.01 -17.03
CA ALA A 382 -2.86 -5.43 -16.37
C ALA A 382 -2.04 -4.63 -17.38
N THR A 383 -1.96 -3.31 -17.21
CA THR A 383 -1.29 -2.40 -18.14
C THR A 383 0.12 -2.03 -17.70
N ASN A 384 0.40 -2.06 -16.39
CA ASN A 384 1.69 -1.68 -15.82
C ASN A 384 2.55 -2.93 -15.52
N PRO A 385 3.66 -3.17 -16.24
CA PRO A 385 4.53 -4.32 -15.97
C PRO A 385 5.16 -4.32 -14.58
N LYS A 386 5.29 -3.16 -13.92
CA LYS A 386 5.82 -3.05 -12.56
C LYS A 386 4.77 -3.38 -11.49
N GLU A 387 3.49 -3.32 -11.83
CA GLU A 387 2.35 -3.66 -10.98
C GLU A 387 1.40 -4.61 -11.72
N PRO A 388 1.83 -5.85 -12.00
CA PRO A 388 1.12 -6.77 -12.90
C PRO A 388 -0.23 -7.28 -12.35
N CYS A 389 -0.57 -6.94 -11.11
CA CYS A 389 -1.80 -7.34 -10.46
C CYS A 389 -2.83 -6.20 -10.38
N VAL A 390 -2.45 -4.98 -10.77
CA VAL A 390 -3.34 -3.84 -10.85
C VAL A 390 -4.03 -3.86 -12.22
N CYS A 391 -5.36 -3.95 -12.21
CA CYS A 391 -6.16 -4.12 -13.41
C CYS A 391 -6.79 -2.80 -13.84
N THR A 392 -6.71 -2.50 -15.13
CA THR A 392 -7.37 -1.36 -15.77
C THR A 392 -8.48 -1.86 -16.70
N CYS A 393 -9.68 -1.30 -16.57
CA CYS A 393 -10.82 -1.62 -17.41
C CYS A 393 -10.98 -0.56 -18.50
N HIS A 394 -11.22 -1.00 -19.74
CA HIS A 394 -11.45 -0.13 -20.89
C HIS A 394 -12.74 -0.57 -21.60
N ASN A 395 -13.40 0.38 -22.26
CA ASN A 395 -14.50 0.13 -23.19
C ASN A 395 -15.68 -0.68 -22.61
N ASN A 396 -15.95 -0.56 -21.32
CA ASN A 396 -17.14 -1.15 -20.69
C ASN A 396 -17.95 -0.04 -19.99
N PRO A 397 -19.17 0.28 -20.48
CA PRO A 397 -19.99 1.35 -19.90
C PRO A 397 -20.43 1.07 -18.45
N GLY A 398 -20.38 -0.18 -17.99
CA GLY A 398 -20.74 -0.58 -16.62
C GLY A 398 -19.65 -0.32 -15.57
N VAL A 399 -18.41 0.00 -15.97
CA VAL A 399 -17.29 0.21 -15.03
C VAL A 399 -16.40 1.37 -15.46
N LYS A 400 -15.83 2.08 -14.49
CA LYS A 400 -14.79 3.09 -14.76
C LYS A 400 -13.43 2.42 -15.01
N ALA A 401 -12.42 3.23 -15.34
CA ALA A 401 -11.06 2.76 -15.68
C ALA A 401 -10.41 1.90 -14.59
N ASN A 402 -10.78 2.13 -13.33
CA ASN A 402 -10.34 1.35 -12.19
C ASN A 402 -11.17 0.07 -11.94
N CYS A 403 -11.96 -0.39 -12.91
CA CYS A 403 -12.81 -1.58 -12.79
C CYS A 403 -13.86 -1.51 -11.65
N CYS A 404 -14.11 -0.32 -11.12
CA CYS A 404 -15.18 -0.07 -10.16
C CYS A 404 -16.47 0.33 -10.91
N PRO A 405 -17.64 0.04 -10.34
CA PRO A 405 -18.92 0.35 -10.97
C PRO A 405 -19.08 1.86 -11.13
N ALA A 406 -19.61 2.29 -12.28
CA ALA A 406 -19.76 3.72 -12.57
C ALA A 406 -20.89 4.39 -11.76
N GLN A 407 -21.92 3.62 -11.37
CA GLN A 407 -23.06 4.06 -10.57
C GLN A 407 -23.74 2.86 -9.90
N LEU A 408 -24.54 3.12 -8.86
CA LEU A 408 -25.36 2.10 -8.21
C LEU A 408 -26.44 1.56 -9.16
N GLY A 409 -26.79 0.28 -9.00
CA GLY A 409 -27.84 -0.37 -9.77
C GLY A 409 -27.40 -0.91 -11.14
N LEU A 410 -26.14 -0.72 -11.53
CA LEU A 410 -25.61 -1.27 -12.77
C LEU A 410 -25.57 -2.80 -12.76
N ALA A 411 -26.06 -3.40 -13.82
CA ALA A 411 -26.02 -4.83 -14.07
C ALA A 411 -25.87 -5.12 -15.57
N GLN A 412 -25.16 -6.22 -15.88
CA GLN A 412 -25.20 -6.85 -17.20
C GLN A 412 -26.47 -7.68 -17.29
N ILE A 413 -27.27 -7.47 -18.33
CA ILE A 413 -28.56 -8.11 -18.52
C ILE A 413 -28.51 -8.97 -19.78
N SER A 414 -28.88 -10.24 -19.65
CA SER A 414 -29.13 -11.13 -20.79
C SER A 414 -30.44 -11.88 -20.60
N VAL A 415 -31.11 -12.16 -21.72
CA VAL A 415 -32.32 -12.99 -21.75
C VAL A 415 -32.17 -14.06 -22.80
N THR A 416 -32.44 -15.30 -22.42
CA THR A 416 -32.53 -16.44 -23.33
C THR A 416 -33.99 -16.79 -23.55
N VAL A 417 -34.45 -16.66 -24.79
CA VAL A 417 -35.75 -17.16 -25.24
C VAL A 417 -35.58 -18.64 -25.58
N MET A 418 -36.17 -19.54 -24.79
CA MET A 418 -35.88 -20.97 -24.88
C MET A 418 -36.79 -21.64 -25.91
N LYS A 419 -38.09 -21.68 -25.62
CA LYS A 419 -39.10 -22.35 -26.43
C LYS A 419 -40.49 -21.82 -26.14
N ALA A 420 -41.45 -22.10 -27.01
CA ALA A 420 -42.86 -21.96 -26.73
C ALA A 420 -43.58 -23.29 -26.93
N THR A 421 -44.77 -23.43 -26.34
CA THR A 421 -45.60 -24.64 -26.49
C THR A 421 -47.06 -24.24 -26.65
N GLY A 422 -47.75 -24.83 -27.63
CA GLY A 422 -49.18 -24.63 -27.84
C GLY A 422 -49.52 -23.24 -28.40
N LEU A 423 -48.66 -22.67 -29.22
CA LEU A 423 -48.96 -21.46 -29.98
C LEU A 423 -50.06 -21.74 -31.00
N TRP A 424 -50.87 -20.72 -31.29
CA TRP A 424 -51.90 -20.75 -32.32
C TRP A 424 -52.14 -19.34 -32.86
N GLY A 425 -51.82 -19.11 -34.13
CA GLY A 425 -52.04 -17.87 -34.86
C GLY A 425 -52.65 -18.12 -36.25
N ASP A 426 -52.23 -19.19 -36.92
CA ASP A 426 -52.82 -19.58 -38.21
C ASP A 426 -54.11 -20.41 -38.09
N TYR A 427 -55.08 -20.14 -38.99
CA TYR A 427 -56.32 -20.92 -39.10
C TYR A 427 -56.18 -22.22 -39.89
N PHE A 428 -55.27 -22.26 -40.88
CA PHE A 428 -55.15 -23.38 -41.84
C PHE A 428 -53.79 -24.10 -41.80
N SER A 429 -52.79 -23.53 -41.12
CA SER A 429 -51.44 -24.05 -40.91
C SER A 429 -51.07 -24.07 -39.42
N GLN A 430 -49.87 -24.55 -39.07
CA GLN A 430 -49.31 -24.31 -37.74
C GLN A 430 -48.59 -22.96 -37.73
N THR A 431 -48.47 -22.35 -36.55
CA THR A 431 -47.86 -21.03 -36.35
C THR A 431 -46.41 -20.91 -36.83
N ASP A 432 -46.09 -19.76 -37.43
CA ASP A 432 -44.78 -19.29 -37.86
C ASP A 432 -44.16 -18.35 -36.81
N GLY A 433 -43.84 -18.91 -35.64
CA GLY A 433 -43.52 -18.14 -34.44
C GLY A 433 -42.14 -17.47 -34.41
N TYR A 434 -42.09 -16.23 -33.91
CA TYR A 434 -40.87 -15.54 -33.48
C TYR A 434 -41.09 -14.64 -32.26
N VAL A 435 -40.02 -14.23 -31.59
CA VAL A 435 -40.11 -13.43 -30.35
C VAL A 435 -39.35 -12.12 -30.48
N LYS A 436 -40.02 -11.00 -30.21
CA LYS A 436 -39.42 -9.67 -30.08
C LYS A 436 -39.08 -9.37 -28.62
N VAL A 437 -37.92 -8.76 -28.40
CA VAL A 437 -37.46 -8.31 -27.09
C VAL A 437 -37.50 -6.79 -27.05
N LEU A 438 -38.23 -6.24 -26.09
CA LEU A 438 -38.39 -4.81 -25.92
C LEU A 438 -38.04 -4.37 -24.50
N ARG A 439 -37.61 -3.12 -24.37
CA ARG A 439 -37.41 -2.41 -23.11
C ARG A 439 -38.45 -1.31 -22.95
N ASN A 440 -39.00 -1.21 -21.73
CA ASN A 440 -39.97 -0.16 -21.37
C ASN A 440 -41.12 -0.04 -22.40
N HIS A 441 -41.60 -1.20 -22.87
CA HIS A 441 -42.71 -1.36 -23.83
C HIS A 441 -42.55 -0.71 -25.20
N LYS A 442 -41.42 -0.05 -25.49
CA LYS A 442 -41.25 0.79 -26.68
C LYS A 442 -39.95 0.57 -27.42
N PHE A 443 -38.86 0.29 -26.70
CA PHE A 443 -37.54 0.22 -27.30
C PHE A 443 -37.24 -1.21 -27.74
N PHE A 444 -37.30 -1.46 -29.05
CA PHE A 444 -36.92 -2.74 -29.64
C PHE A 444 -35.42 -3.02 -29.43
N LEU A 445 -35.10 -4.21 -28.92
CA LEU A 445 -33.73 -4.65 -28.63
C LEU A 445 -33.26 -5.79 -29.53
N GLY A 446 -34.18 -6.48 -30.20
CA GLY A 446 -33.89 -7.58 -31.11
C GLY A 446 -35.03 -8.57 -31.22
N GLU A 447 -34.92 -9.50 -32.17
CA GLU A 447 -35.87 -10.59 -32.36
C GLU A 447 -35.16 -11.92 -32.67
N THR A 448 -35.86 -13.03 -32.43
CA THR A 448 -35.37 -14.36 -32.82
C THR A 448 -35.59 -14.60 -34.31
N SER A 449 -34.97 -15.63 -34.86
CA SER A 449 -35.40 -16.16 -36.15
C SER A 449 -36.84 -16.69 -36.08
N VAL A 450 -37.55 -16.61 -37.20
CA VAL A 450 -38.86 -17.25 -37.39
C VAL A 450 -38.66 -18.77 -37.50
N ILE A 451 -39.47 -19.52 -36.77
CA ILE A 451 -39.58 -20.98 -36.92
C ILE A 451 -40.92 -21.28 -37.57
N TRP A 452 -40.86 -21.76 -38.81
CA TRP A 452 -42.03 -21.95 -39.66
C TRP A 452 -42.80 -23.25 -39.34
N ASN A 453 -44.13 -23.18 -39.39
CA ASN A 453 -45.10 -24.26 -39.31
C ASN A 453 -44.88 -25.17 -38.09
N GLN A 454 -44.81 -24.56 -36.90
CA GLN A 454 -44.53 -25.26 -35.65
C GLN A 454 -45.22 -24.59 -34.44
N ASN A 455 -46.24 -25.26 -33.87
CA ASN A 455 -46.95 -24.77 -32.68
C ASN A 455 -46.14 -24.85 -31.37
N SER A 456 -45.03 -25.60 -31.34
CA SER A 456 -44.12 -25.68 -30.18
C SER A 456 -42.66 -25.41 -30.56
N PRO A 457 -42.34 -24.18 -30.98
CA PRO A 457 -41.01 -23.82 -31.49
C PRO A 457 -39.97 -23.77 -30.37
N THR A 458 -38.71 -24.10 -30.70
CA THR A 458 -37.56 -24.01 -29.77
C THR A 458 -36.45 -23.19 -30.40
N TRP A 459 -36.15 -22.02 -29.83
CA TRP A 459 -35.14 -21.09 -30.34
C TRP A 459 -33.81 -21.21 -29.61
N ASN A 460 -33.83 -21.38 -28.28
CA ASN A 460 -32.65 -21.28 -27.40
C ASN A 460 -31.77 -20.06 -27.71
N TRP A 461 -32.40 -18.94 -28.05
CA TRP A 461 -31.73 -17.74 -28.54
C TRP A 461 -31.37 -16.82 -27.37
N ASN A 462 -30.10 -16.44 -27.26
CA ASN A 462 -29.62 -15.56 -26.20
C ASN A 462 -29.42 -14.13 -26.70
N PHE A 463 -30.12 -13.18 -26.06
CA PHE A 463 -29.94 -11.75 -26.25
C PHE A 463 -29.05 -11.20 -25.15
N ASP A 464 -27.86 -10.71 -25.49
CA ASP A 464 -27.05 -9.89 -24.59
C ASP A 464 -27.50 -8.43 -24.71
N LEU A 465 -28.21 -7.94 -23.70
CA LEU A 465 -28.79 -6.60 -23.73
C LEU A 465 -27.77 -5.54 -23.33
N GLY A 466 -26.65 -5.93 -22.71
CA GLY A 466 -25.62 -5.00 -22.25
C GLY A 466 -25.78 -4.57 -20.78
N SER A 467 -25.05 -3.51 -20.42
CA SER A 467 -24.98 -2.98 -19.06
C SER A 467 -25.95 -1.81 -18.86
N PHE A 468 -26.89 -1.96 -17.93
CA PHE A 468 -27.88 -0.92 -17.59
C PHE A 468 -28.09 -0.78 -16.09
N VAL A 469 -28.57 0.39 -15.67
CA VAL A 469 -29.12 0.58 -14.33
C VAL A 469 -30.49 -0.05 -14.26
N LEU A 470 -30.68 -1.03 -13.38
CA LEU A 470 -31.92 -1.81 -13.30
C LEU A 470 -33.17 -0.95 -13.09
N SER A 471 -33.10 0.05 -12.21
CA SER A 471 -34.23 0.97 -11.97
C SER A 471 -34.60 1.81 -13.19
N GLN A 472 -33.64 2.14 -14.05
CA GLN A 472 -33.84 2.91 -15.27
C GLN A 472 -34.19 2.02 -16.47
N PHE A 473 -34.02 0.69 -16.35
CA PHE A 473 -34.34 -0.23 -17.44
C PHE A 473 -35.84 -0.22 -17.75
N GLY A 474 -36.71 -0.01 -16.75
CA GLY A 474 -38.16 0.14 -16.91
C GLY A 474 -38.94 -1.17 -17.11
N GLY A 475 -38.22 -2.28 -17.33
CA GLY A 475 -38.79 -3.63 -17.47
C GLY A 475 -38.47 -4.24 -18.83
N LEU A 476 -38.40 -5.58 -18.85
CA LEU A 476 -38.18 -6.37 -20.06
C LEU A 476 -39.53 -6.87 -20.58
N ARG A 477 -39.81 -6.67 -21.86
CA ARG A 477 -41.02 -7.18 -22.49
C ARG A 477 -40.64 -8.17 -23.58
N LEU A 478 -41.26 -9.35 -23.55
CA LEU A 478 -41.14 -10.34 -24.63
C LEU A 478 -42.49 -10.42 -25.31
N GLU A 479 -42.50 -10.29 -26.62
CA GLU A 479 -43.71 -10.40 -27.45
C GLU A 479 -43.54 -11.56 -28.41
N VAL A 480 -44.52 -12.45 -28.46
CA VAL A 480 -44.55 -13.59 -29.37
C VAL A 480 -45.45 -13.22 -30.55
N TRP A 481 -44.91 -13.36 -31.75
CA TRP A 481 -45.55 -12.97 -33.00
C TRP A 481 -45.64 -14.16 -33.94
N ASP A 482 -46.71 -14.22 -34.72
CA ASP A 482 -46.86 -15.09 -35.90
C ASP A 482 -46.43 -14.32 -37.16
N ARG A 483 -45.87 -15.02 -38.14
CA ARG A 483 -45.30 -14.41 -39.35
C ARG A 483 -46.11 -14.80 -40.58
N ASP A 484 -46.95 -13.89 -41.05
CA ASP A 484 -47.66 -14.07 -42.32
C ASP A 484 -46.85 -13.53 -43.50
N ASN A 485 -46.85 -12.21 -43.69
CA ASN A 485 -46.31 -11.56 -44.90
C ASN A 485 -45.40 -10.36 -44.59
N LYS A 486 -44.92 -10.23 -43.34
CA LYS A 486 -44.07 -9.13 -42.79
C LYS A 486 -44.74 -7.78 -42.59
N TRP A 487 -45.89 -7.52 -43.22
CA TRP A 487 -46.63 -6.26 -43.11
C TRP A 487 -47.85 -6.35 -42.19
N ASP A 488 -48.27 -7.57 -41.87
CA ASP A 488 -49.44 -7.91 -41.07
C ASP A 488 -49.08 -9.18 -40.30
N ASP A 489 -48.24 -9.01 -39.26
CA ASP A 489 -47.82 -10.10 -38.39
C ASP A 489 -48.70 -10.05 -37.13
N ASP A 490 -49.21 -11.20 -36.67
CA ASP A 490 -50.13 -11.25 -35.54
C ASP A 490 -49.43 -11.36 -34.18
N LEU A 491 -49.85 -10.54 -33.19
CA LEU A 491 -49.34 -10.63 -31.82
C LEU A 491 -50.07 -11.72 -31.04
N LEU A 492 -49.39 -12.85 -30.79
CA LEU A 492 -49.92 -14.02 -30.07
C LEU A 492 -49.93 -13.83 -28.54
N GLY A 493 -49.14 -12.89 -28.03
CA GLY A 493 -49.13 -12.52 -26.62
C GLY A 493 -47.85 -11.83 -26.18
N ALA A 494 -47.84 -11.31 -24.96
CA ALA A 494 -46.69 -10.62 -24.41
C ALA A 494 -46.58 -10.75 -22.89
N CYS A 495 -45.35 -10.84 -22.36
CA CYS A 495 -45.06 -10.69 -20.93
C CYS A 495 -44.26 -9.44 -20.63
N ASN A 496 -44.57 -8.83 -19.48
CA ASN A 496 -43.72 -7.82 -18.85
C ASN A 496 -43.00 -8.46 -17.66
N ILE A 497 -41.68 -8.45 -17.71
CA ILE A 497 -40.78 -9.11 -16.77
C ILE A 497 -40.05 -8.03 -15.95
N GLN A 498 -40.19 -8.12 -14.63
CA GLN A 498 -39.43 -7.32 -13.70
C GLN A 498 -38.07 -7.99 -13.45
N LEU A 499 -37.00 -7.30 -13.84
CA LEU A 499 -35.64 -7.80 -13.71
C LEU A 499 -35.15 -7.67 -12.27
N LYS A 500 -34.58 -8.76 -11.76
CA LYS A 500 -33.87 -8.81 -10.48
C LYS A 500 -32.55 -9.53 -10.69
N ALA A 501 -31.53 -9.15 -9.92
CA ALA A 501 -30.23 -9.80 -9.93
C ALA A 501 -30.35 -11.32 -9.70
N GLY A 502 -29.59 -12.10 -10.46
CA GLY A 502 -29.59 -13.56 -10.43
C GLY A 502 -30.00 -14.18 -11.76
N VAL A 503 -30.02 -15.51 -11.76
CA VAL A 503 -30.46 -16.33 -12.90
C VAL A 503 -31.83 -16.89 -12.56
N LYS A 504 -32.83 -16.59 -13.38
CA LYS A 504 -34.20 -17.08 -13.20
C LYS A 504 -34.71 -17.69 -14.50
N SER A 505 -35.18 -18.93 -14.43
CA SER A 505 -35.99 -19.54 -15.49
C SER A 505 -37.46 -19.42 -15.10
N ASP A 506 -38.28 -19.01 -16.06
CA ASP A 506 -39.70 -18.76 -15.83
C ASP A 506 -40.47 -18.95 -17.15
N PHE A 507 -41.79 -18.81 -17.08
CA PHE A 507 -42.66 -18.87 -18.26
C PHE A 507 -43.66 -17.72 -18.29
N CYS A 508 -44.19 -17.45 -19.49
CA CYS A 508 -45.21 -16.47 -19.79
C CYS A 508 -46.42 -17.18 -20.36
N GLN A 509 -47.59 -16.92 -19.80
CA GLN A 509 -48.86 -17.34 -20.38
C GLN A 509 -49.25 -16.40 -21.51
N LEU A 510 -49.49 -16.98 -22.69
CA LEU A 510 -49.92 -16.27 -23.89
C LEU A 510 -51.43 -16.43 -24.05
N ASN A 511 -52.01 -15.81 -25.09
CA ASN A 511 -53.42 -16.05 -25.44
C ASN A 511 -53.64 -17.55 -25.72
N HIS A 512 -52.71 -18.15 -26.45
CA HIS A 512 -52.61 -19.59 -26.68
C HIS A 512 -51.19 -20.07 -26.37
N GLY A 513 -51.08 -20.95 -25.39
CA GLY A 513 -49.82 -21.60 -25.03
C GLY A 513 -48.96 -20.85 -24.00
N LEU A 514 -47.69 -21.27 -23.92
CA LEU A 514 -46.70 -20.80 -22.94
C LEU A 514 -45.38 -20.48 -23.63
N LEU A 515 -44.76 -19.35 -23.28
CA LEU A 515 -43.40 -19.00 -23.66
C LEU A 515 -42.46 -19.24 -22.47
N TYR A 516 -41.40 -20.02 -22.66
CA TYR A 516 -40.38 -20.30 -21.65
C TYR A 516 -39.13 -19.45 -21.91
N TYR A 517 -38.64 -18.79 -20.87
CA TYR A 517 -37.47 -17.91 -20.95
C TYR A 517 -36.57 -18.04 -19.72
N LYS A 518 -35.34 -17.53 -19.86
CA LYS A 518 -34.37 -17.44 -18.79
C LYS A 518 -33.77 -16.04 -18.77
N THR A 519 -33.83 -15.36 -17.64
CA THR A 519 -33.11 -14.11 -17.41
C THR A 519 -31.82 -14.37 -16.65
N ASN A 520 -30.77 -13.67 -17.02
CA ASN A 520 -29.51 -13.65 -16.30
C ASN A 520 -29.08 -12.19 -16.10
N VAL A 521 -29.21 -11.71 -14.86
CA VAL A 521 -28.89 -10.35 -14.46
C VAL A 521 -27.72 -10.41 -13.48
N THR A 522 -26.55 -9.98 -13.93
CA THR A 522 -25.32 -9.98 -13.12
C THR A 522 -24.97 -8.57 -12.71
N CYS A 523 -24.94 -8.28 -11.40
CA CYS A 523 -24.55 -6.96 -10.90
C CYS A 523 -23.11 -6.60 -11.33
N ALA A 524 -22.86 -5.31 -11.53
CA ALA A 524 -21.50 -4.82 -11.74
C ALA A 524 -20.60 -5.14 -10.53
N PRO A 525 -19.26 -5.19 -10.71
CA PRO A 525 -18.34 -5.51 -9.62
C PRO A 525 -18.60 -4.67 -8.37
N SER A 526 -18.50 -5.28 -7.18
CA SER A 526 -18.74 -4.63 -5.88
C SER A 526 -20.18 -4.15 -5.62
N LEU A 527 -21.15 -4.59 -6.43
CA LEU A 527 -22.58 -4.37 -6.22
C LEU A 527 -23.33 -5.69 -5.96
N ALA A 528 -24.37 -5.62 -5.13
CA ALA A 528 -25.22 -6.73 -4.76
C ALA A 528 -26.66 -6.28 -4.47
N GLY A 529 -27.48 -7.24 -4.03
CA GLY A 529 -28.90 -7.06 -3.78
C GLY A 529 -29.75 -7.21 -5.05
N PRO A 530 -31.08 -7.33 -4.91
CA PRO A 530 -31.99 -7.63 -6.02
C PRO A 530 -31.97 -6.56 -7.12
N SER A 531 -31.66 -5.31 -6.77
CA SER A 531 -31.56 -4.17 -7.67
C SER A 531 -30.12 -3.72 -7.94
N CYS A 532 -29.11 -4.46 -7.49
CA CYS A 532 -27.69 -4.11 -7.60
C CYS A 532 -27.32 -2.74 -6.98
N THR A 533 -28.07 -2.28 -5.97
CA THR A 533 -27.86 -0.97 -5.32
C THR A 533 -27.07 -1.04 -4.02
N GLN A 534 -26.74 -2.25 -3.54
CA GLN A 534 -26.00 -2.42 -2.30
C GLN A 534 -24.52 -2.57 -2.61
N TYR A 535 -23.66 -1.76 -1.97
CA TYR A 535 -22.22 -1.98 -2.04
C TYR A 535 -21.84 -3.25 -1.28
N VAL A 536 -21.03 -4.09 -1.91
CA VAL A 536 -20.39 -5.24 -1.26
C VAL A 536 -18.90 -5.18 -1.55
N GLY A 537 -18.08 -5.39 -0.53
CA GLY A 537 -16.63 -5.48 -0.72
C GLY A 537 -16.29 -6.67 -1.63
N SER A 538 -15.09 -6.66 -2.21
CA SER A 538 -14.63 -7.74 -3.09
C SER A 538 -13.61 -8.64 -2.39
N PRO A 539 -13.91 -9.33 -1.27
CA PRO A 539 -12.89 -10.05 -0.49
C PRO A 539 -12.17 -11.13 -1.30
N MET A 540 -10.92 -11.38 -0.93
CA MET A 540 -10.17 -12.53 -1.42
C MET A 540 -10.89 -13.84 -1.03
N ALA A 541 -10.80 -14.86 -1.90
CA ALA A 541 -11.34 -16.18 -1.59
C ALA A 541 -10.66 -16.78 -0.34
N SER A 542 -11.44 -17.38 0.55
CA SER A 542 -10.97 -17.89 1.86
C SER A 542 -9.80 -18.87 1.78
N HIS A 543 -9.75 -19.72 0.75
CA HIS A 543 -8.63 -20.65 0.56
C HIS A 543 -7.33 -19.94 0.16
N LEU A 544 -7.40 -18.83 -0.56
CA LEU A 544 -6.24 -17.99 -0.90
C LEU A 544 -5.79 -17.17 0.31
N GLU A 545 -6.72 -16.81 1.20
CA GLU A 545 -6.45 -16.00 2.39
C GLU A 545 -5.41 -16.62 3.32
N LYS A 546 -5.31 -17.96 3.34
CA LYS A 546 -4.32 -18.72 4.12
C LYS A 546 -2.92 -18.73 3.49
N VAL A 547 -2.82 -18.52 2.17
CA VAL A 547 -1.57 -18.64 1.39
C VAL A 547 -0.99 -17.25 1.07
N TYR A 548 -1.84 -16.24 0.97
CA TYR A 548 -1.49 -14.89 0.56
C TYR A 548 -1.55 -13.90 1.74
N VAL A 549 -0.55 -13.02 1.79
CA VAL A 549 -0.53 -11.91 2.75
C VAL A 549 -1.30 -10.70 2.24
N SER A 550 -1.42 -10.55 0.91
CA SER A 550 -2.19 -9.50 0.22
C SER A 550 -2.78 -10.05 -1.07
N ARG A 551 -3.57 -9.26 -1.82
CA ARG A 551 -4.02 -9.67 -3.17
C ARG A 551 -2.91 -9.96 -4.16
N HIS A 552 -1.74 -9.37 -3.97
CA HIS A 552 -0.67 -9.36 -4.97
C HIS A 552 0.64 -9.96 -4.43
N ALA A 553 0.65 -10.45 -3.19
CA ALA A 553 1.86 -10.98 -2.58
C ALA A 553 1.58 -12.20 -1.69
N ARG A 554 2.52 -13.15 -1.74
CA ARG A 554 2.58 -14.31 -0.86
C ARG A 554 4.01 -14.57 -0.38
N PRO A 555 4.22 -15.26 0.76
CA PRO A 555 5.55 -15.72 1.14
C PRO A 555 6.18 -16.57 0.06
N ILE A 556 7.51 -16.55 -0.04
CA ILE A 556 8.23 -17.45 -0.95
C ILE A 556 8.01 -18.90 -0.48
N PRO A 557 7.53 -19.81 -1.35
CA PRO A 557 7.37 -21.22 -1.03
C PRO A 557 8.67 -21.87 -0.57
N LYS A 558 8.55 -22.89 0.29
CA LYS A 558 9.70 -23.56 0.90
C LYS A 558 10.62 -24.24 -0.12
N ASP A 559 10.05 -24.94 -1.10
CA ASP A 559 10.79 -25.57 -2.19
C ASP A 559 11.62 -24.57 -2.99
N GLU A 560 11.09 -23.35 -3.15
CA GLU A 560 11.75 -22.26 -3.86
C GLU A 560 12.85 -21.63 -3.01
N LEU A 561 12.65 -21.50 -1.70
CA LEU A 561 13.71 -21.10 -0.76
C LEU A 561 14.87 -22.11 -0.76
N VAL A 562 14.58 -23.41 -0.79
CA VAL A 562 15.61 -24.47 -0.88
C VAL A 562 16.40 -24.36 -2.19
N LYS A 563 15.74 -24.13 -3.32
CA LYS A 563 16.41 -23.86 -4.62
C LYS A 563 17.30 -22.61 -4.57
N MET A 564 16.96 -21.63 -3.73
CA MET A 564 17.78 -20.43 -3.48
C MET A 564 18.94 -20.68 -2.50
N GLY A 565 19.10 -21.91 -1.99
CA GLY A 565 20.15 -22.28 -1.04
C GLY A 565 19.89 -21.76 0.38
N VAL A 566 18.63 -21.49 0.72
CA VAL A 566 18.22 -21.06 2.05
C VAL A 566 18.15 -22.27 2.98
N LEU A 567 18.79 -22.16 4.13
CA LEU A 567 18.68 -23.14 5.21
C LEU A 567 17.32 -22.95 5.92
N LEU A 568 16.40 -23.89 5.73
CA LEU A 568 15.06 -23.85 6.35
C LEU A 568 15.07 -24.43 7.77
N ASP A 569 14.03 -24.11 8.53
CA ASP A 569 13.87 -24.59 9.91
C ASP A 569 12.86 -25.75 9.90
N GLU A 570 13.30 -26.95 10.25
CA GLU A 570 12.42 -28.12 10.32
C GLU A 570 11.57 -28.12 11.60
N ARG A 571 11.93 -27.37 12.67
CA ARG A 571 11.24 -27.46 13.97
C ARG A 571 10.08 -26.50 14.16
N ARG A 572 10.05 -25.34 13.48
CA ARG A 572 8.86 -24.43 13.45
C ARG A 572 7.69 -24.96 12.60
N LEU A 573 7.78 -26.19 12.08
CA LEU A 573 6.76 -26.83 11.24
C LEU A 573 5.47 -27.24 11.98
N LEU A 574 5.51 -27.41 13.30
CA LEU A 574 4.38 -27.95 14.07
C LEU A 574 3.39 -26.89 14.58
N LEU A 575 3.80 -25.62 14.72
CA LEU A 575 2.96 -24.57 15.30
C LEU A 575 2.04 -23.86 14.28
N SER A 576 2.29 -24.01 12.98
CA SER A 576 1.40 -23.48 11.93
C SER A 576 0.38 -24.49 11.41
N GLN A 577 0.47 -25.77 11.82
CA GLN A 577 -0.48 -26.82 11.45
C GLN A 577 -1.55 -27.08 12.52
N THR A 578 -1.40 -26.57 13.74
CA THR A 578 -2.41 -26.71 14.80
C THR A 578 -3.35 -25.50 14.85
N SER A 579 -4.16 -25.33 13.81
CA SER A 579 -5.45 -24.63 13.90
C SER A 579 -6.51 -25.38 13.11
N ASP A 580 -6.69 -26.65 13.48
CA ASP A 580 -7.81 -27.47 13.01
C ASP A 580 -8.45 -28.17 14.23
N PRO A 581 -9.55 -27.63 14.79
CA PRO A 581 -10.32 -28.33 15.78
C PRO A 581 -11.48 -29.04 15.07
N LYS A 582 -11.34 -30.34 14.81
CA LYS A 582 -12.44 -31.31 14.94
C LYS A 582 -12.01 -32.76 14.67
N SER A 583 -12.50 -33.61 15.57
CA SER A 583 -12.75 -35.05 15.40
C SER A 583 -11.57 -36.01 15.55
N LYS A 584 -11.10 -36.19 16.79
CA LYS A 584 -10.77 -37.53 17.27
C LYS A 584 -12.00 -38.12 17.95
N THR A 585 -12.70 -38.99 17.22
CA THR A 585 -13.69 -39.91 17.78
C THR A 585 -12.89 -41.02 18.48
N GLN A 586 -12.98 -41.11 19.80
CA GLN A 586 -12.50 -42.26 20.56
C GLN A 586 -13.61 -43.31 20.59
N THR A 587 -13.30 -44.48 20.04
CA THR A 587 -13.94 -45.74 20.40
C THR A 587 -13.34 -46.24 21.71
N LEU A 588 -14.13 -46.17 22.77
CA LEU A 588 -14.37 -47.23 23.77
C LEU A 588 -15.48 -46.77 24.71
#